data_AF-A0A535VBK3-F1
#
_entry.id   AF-A0A535VBK3-F1
#
_cell.length_a   1.000
_cell.length_b   1.000
_cell.length_c   1.000
_cell.angle_alpha   90.00
_cell.angle_beta   90.00
_cell.angle_gamma   90.00
#
_symmetry.space_group_name_H-M   'P 1'
#
loop_
_entity.id
_entity.type
_entity.pdbx_description
1 polymer ?
#
loop_
_entity_poly.entity_id
_entity_poly.type
_entity_poly.pdbx_seq_one_letter_code
_entity_poly.pdbx_strand_id
1 'polypeptide(L)'
;MSRGRFALAGLGLGLAASQAGHLLAYELRYGSAAAQLQSAGAHAYFPAVVKTGLGAAAAVTLLGLLVVGFARVSSGRPIPHQPAPSFMRLVAFLYTVQLACFVLQEAAEAAVGGAAPASPAVLLLWGTVGQLPVALVAALTLRWLLMRLGPALAQIRLQLAPLWQRFAYAATTGEFPLATDLAVSLEAIGAAFSRRSPPF
;
A
#
# COMPACT_ATOMS: atom_id res chain seq x y z
N MET A 1 2.45 7.91 -9.26
CA MET A 1 1.14 7.23 -9.25
C MET A 1 0.22 7.92 -10.24
N SER A 2 -0.62 7.20 -10.99
CA SER A 2 -1.65 7.86 -11.82
C SER A 2 -2.72 8.51 -10.92
N ARG A 3 -3.38 9.57 -11.43
CA ARG A 3 -4.45 10.27 -10.69
C ARG A 3 -5.57 9.32 -10.23
N GLY A 4 -5.93 8.34 -11.06
CA GLY A 4 -6.94 7.33 -10.74
C GLY A 4 -6.55 6.41 -9.57
N ARG A 5 -5.31 5.89 -9.56
CA ARG A 5 -4.83 5.05 -8.44
C ARG A 5 -4.78 5.83 -7.12
N PHE A 6 -4.44 7.11 -7.18
CA PHE A 6 -4.47 8.00 -6.02
C PHE A 6 -5.89 8.20 -5.50
N ALA A 7 -6.85 8.49 -6.38
CA ALA A 7 -8.25 8.64 -5.99
C ALA A 7 -8.79 7.35 -5.37
N LEU A 8 -8.49 6.19 -5.95
CA LEU A 8 -8.90 4.89 -5.41
C LEU A 8 -8.31 4.61 -4.03
N ALA A 9 -7.01 4.85 -3.84
CA ALA A 9 -6.35 4.67 -2.54
C ALA A 9 -6.93 5.63 -1.49
N GLY A 10 -7.18 6.89 -1.87
CA GLY A 10 -7.80 7.87 -1.00
C GLY A 10 -9.25 7.53 -0.64
N LEU A 11 -10.04 7.05 -1.60
CA LEU A 11 -11.41 6.57 -1.37
C LEU A 11 -11.41 5.38 -0.41
N GLY A 12 -10.61 4.34 -0.70
CA GLY A 12 -10.52 3.16 0.15
C GLY A 12 -10.09 3.50 1.58
N LEU A 13 -9.08 4.38 1.73
CA LEU A 13 -8.67 4.87 3.04
C LEU A 13 -9.77 5.70 3.72
N GLY A 14 -10.45 6.58 2.99
CA GLY A 14 -11.55 7.39 3.52
C GLY A 14 -12.70 6.53 4.04
N LEU A 15 -13.12 5.52 3.28
CA LEU A 15 -14.15 4.56 3.67
C LEU A 15 -13.75 3.73 4.90
N ALA A 16 -12.52 3.23 4.94
CA ALA A 16 -12.04 2.45 6.08
C ALA A 16 -11.90 3.32 7.34
N ALA A 17 -11.35 4.53 7.18
CA ALA A 17 -11.14 5.46 8.28
C ALA A 17 -12.44 6.06 8.80
N SER A 18 -13.51 6.14 7.99
CA SER A 18 -14.80 6.66 8.46
C SER A 18 -15.37 5.85 9.63
N GLN A 19 -15.08 4.55 9.68
CA GLN A 19 -15.48 3.64 10.76
C GLN A 19 -14.79 3.98 12.08
N ALA A 20 -13.52 4.41 12.00
CA ALA A 20 -12.78 4.88 13.17
C ALA A 20 -13.35 6.20 13.70
N GLY A 21 -13.73 7.12 12.80
CA GLY A 21 -14.39 8.36 13.18
C GLY A 21 -15.79 8.13 13.75
N HIS A 22 -16.51 7.11 13.24
CA HIS A 22 -17.81 6.72 13.75
C HIS A 22 -17.70 6.15 15.17
N LEU A 23 -16.71 5.29 15.42
CA LEU A 23 -16.39 4.80 16.77
C LEU A 23 -16.05 5.98 17.70
N LEU A 24 -15.16 6.88 17.27
CA LEU A 24 -14.78 8.04 18.08
C LEU A 24 -15.98 8.93 18.43
N ALA A 25 -16.87 9.20 17.47
CA ALA A 25 -18.08 9.98 17.70
C ALA A 25 -18.97 9.34 18.77
N TYR A 26 -19.18 8.02 18.71
CA TYR A 26 -20.01 7.30 19.68
C TYR A 26 -19.36 7.21 21.06
N GLU A 27 -18.06 6.94 21.14
CA GLU A 27 -17.33 6.93 22.41
C GLU A 27 -17.44 8.30 23.12
N LEU A 28 -17.27 9.39 22.36
CA LEU A 28 -17.40 10.75 22.91
C LEU A 28 -18.84 11.10 23.27
N ARG A 29 -19.84 10.59 22.54
CA ARG A 29 -21.25 10.91 22.75
C ARG A 29 -21.88 10.09 23.88
N TYR A 30 -21.55 8.80 23.95
CA TYR A 30 -22.25 7.82 24.78
C TYR A 30 -21.37 7.17 25.85
N GLY A 31 -20.06 7.43 25.84
CA GLY A 31 -19.12 6.93 26.85
C GLY A 31 -19.19 5.41 26.97
N SER A 32 -19.33 4.91 28.21
CA SER A 32 -19.37 3.47 28.49
C SER A 32 -20.48 2.69 27.78
N ALA A 33 -21.52 3.36 27.29
CA ALA A 33 -22.60 2.72 26.53
C ALA A 33 -22.28 2.57 25.03
N ALA A 34 -21.22 3.21 24.53
CA ALA A 34 -20.91 3.26 23.10
C ALA A 34 -20.77 1.86 22.48
N ALA A 35 -19.99 0.98 23.10
CA ALA A 35 -19.78 -0.38 22.59
C ALA A 35 -21.08 -1.20 22.52
N GLN A 36 -21.98 -1.06 23.50
CA GLN A 36 -23.27 -1.75 23.50
C GLN A 36 -24.17 -1.21 22.39
N LEU A 37 -24.25 0.11 22.23
CA LEU A 37 -25.06 0.76 21.19
C LEU A 37 -24.53 0.43 19.78
N GLN A 38 -23.21 0.37 19.60
CA GLN A 38 -22.56 0.03 18.33
C GLN A 38 -22.44 -1.47 18.05
N SER A 39 -23.03 -2.34 18.87
CA SER A 39 -23.04 -3.79 18.64
C SER A 39 -24.44 -4.40 18.65
N ALA A 40 -25.47 -3.57 18.77
CA ALA A 40 -26.86 -3.99 18.87
C ALA A 40 -27.71 -3.52 17.69
N GLY A 41 -28.81 -4.24 17.43
CA GLY A 41 -29.78 -3.88 16.39
C GLY A 41 -29.13 -3.70 15.01
N ALA A 42 -29.44 -2.59 14.34
CA ALA A 42 -28.91 -2.27 13.01
C ALA A 42 -27.36 -2.16 12.98
N HIS A 43 -26.71 -1.98 14.14
CA HIS A 43 -25.25 -1.86 14.26
C HIS A 43 -24.52 -3.18 14.52
N ALA A 44 -25.20 -4.33 14.58
CA ALA A 44 -24.56 -5.60 14.93
C ALA A 44 -23.36 -5.99 14.02
N TYR A 45 -23.33 -5.47 12.78
CA TYR A 45 -22.23 -5.68 11.84
C TYR A 45 -20.98 -4.84 12.14
N PHE A 46 -21.16 -3.71 12.85
CA PHE A 46 -20.15 -2.66 13.00
C PHE A 46 -18.87 -3.12 13.70
N PRO A 47 -18.90 -3.93 14.78
CA PRO A 47 -17.67 -4.39 15.44
C PRO A 47 -16.76 -5.20 14.51
N ALA A 48 -17.35 -6.03 13.63
CA ALA A 48 -16.58 -6.80 12.66
C ALA A 48 -15.93 -5.89 11.61
N VAL A 49 -16.67 -4.90 11.11
CA VAL A 49 -16.17 -3.93 10.12
C VAL A 49 -15.06 -3.07 10.69
N VAL A 50 -15.23 -2.51 11.90
CA VAL A 50 -14.19 -1.70 12.55
C VAL A 50 -12.93 -2.53 12.81
N LYS A 51 -13.07 -3.73 13.40
CA LYS A 51 -11.92 -4.58 13.73
C LYS A 51 -11.12 -4.94 12.48
N THR A 52 -11.79 -5.36 11.41
CA THR A 52 -11.14 -5.76 10.17
C THR A 52 -10.56 -4.56 9.43
N GLY A 53 -11.29 -3.45 9.34
CA GLY A 53 -10.85 -2.23 8.68
C GLY A 53 -9.64 -1.58 9.37
N LEU A 54 -9.69 -1.40 10.69
CA LEU A 54 -8.57 -0.87 11.48
C LEU A 54 -7.38 -1.82 11.47
N GLY A 55 -7.62 -3.13 11.58
CA GLY A 55 -6.57 -4.15 11.49
C GLY A 55 -5.84 -4.11 10.14
N ALA A 56 -6.59 -4.03 9.04
CA ALA A 56 -6.01 -3.90 7.69
C ALA A 56 -5.24 -2.59 7.52
N ALA A 57 -5.77 -1.46 8.01
CA ALA A 57 -5.09 -0.17 7.96
C ALA A 57 -3.77 -0.18 8.76
N ALA A 58 -3.78 -0.80 9.94
CA ALA A 58 -2.59 -0.99 10.77
C ALA A 58 -1.55 -1.85 10.06
N ALA A 59 -1.98 -2.97 9.46
CA ALA A 59 -1.09 -3.88 8.72
C ALA A 59 -0.43 -3.19 7.51
N VAL A 60 -1.20 -2.43 6.72
CA VAL A 60 -0.66 -1.66 5.57
C VAL A 60 0.36 -0.61 6.04
N THR A 61 0.04 0.11 7.13
CA THR A 61 0.94 1.11 7.69
C THR A 61 2.23 0.47 8.19
N LEU A 62 2.13 -0.63 8.92
CA LEU A 62 3.28 -1.39 9.42
C LEU A 62 4.14 -1.92 8.27
N LEU A 63 3.53 -2.52 7.25
CA LEU A 63 4.25 -2.99 6.07
C LEU A 63 4.97 -1.83 5.36
N GLY A 64 4.33 -0.67 5.23
CA GLY A 64 4.95 0.54 4.70
C GLY A 64 6.16 0.98 5.52
N LEU A 65 6.05 0.99 6.85
CA LEU A 65 7.15 1.30 7.76
C LEU A 65 8.31 0.31 7.61
N LEU A 66 8.01 -1.00 7.53
CA LEU A 66 9.01 -2.04 7.35
C LEU A 66 9.73 -1.92 6.01
N VAL A 67 9.00 -1.68 4.92
CA VAL A 67 9.59 -1.48 3.58
C VAL A 67 10.50 -0.26 3.55
N VAL A 68 10.03 0.87 4.10
CA VAL A 68 10.82 2.12 4.16
C VAL A 68 12.03 1.96 5.08
N GLY A 69 11.87 1.32 6.22
CA GLY A 69 12.94 1.02 7.17
C GLY A 69 14.01 0.12 6.56
N PHE A 70 13.59 -0.98 5.96
CA PHE A 70 14.49 -1.91 5.25
C PHE A 70 15.27 -1.20 4.16
N ALA A 71 14.60 -0.43 3.29
CA ALA A 71 15.27 0.31 2.23
C ALA A 71 16.33 1.29 2.77
N ARG A 72 16.04 1.98 3.89
CA ARG A 72 16.98 2.91 4.53
C ARG A 72 18.19 2.21 5.13
N VAL A 73 17.99 1.07 5.78
CA VAL A 73 19.07 0.29 6.39
C VAL A 73 19.95 -0.33 5.30
N SER A 74 19.35 -0.92 4.27
CA SER A 74 20.08 -1.58 3.19
C SER A 74 20.80 -0.60 2.26
N SER A 75 20.30 0.63 2.11
CA SER A 75 20.96 1.64 1.26
C SER A 75 22.19 2.27 1.90
N GLY A 76 22.29 2.25 3.24
CA GLY A 76 23.33 2.95 3.99
C GLY A 76 23.32 4.48 3.81
N ARG A 77 22.30 5.04 3.14
CA ARG A 77 22.21 6.46 2.78
C ARG A 77 20.78 6.98 2.80
N PRO A 78 20.57 8.29 3.03
CA PRO A 78 19.24 8.90 2.97
C PRO A 78 18.56 8.64 1.62
N ILE A 79 17.31 8.16 1.67
CA ILE A 79 16.48 7.98 0.48
C ILE A 79 15.71 9.28 0.24
N PRO A 80 15.82 9.88 -0.97
CA PRO A 80 15.09 11.10 -1.29
C PRO A 80 13.58 10.85 -1.28
N HIS A 81 12.84 11.91 -0.99
CA HIS A 81 11.38 11.89 -1.00
C HIS A 81 10.82 12.22 -2.37
N GLN A 82 9.60 11.76 -2.62
CA GLN A 82 8.81 12.24 -3.74
C GLN A 82 7.80 13.32 -3.29
N PRO A 83 7.47 14.28 -4.17
CA PRO A 83 6.38 15.22 -3.92
C PRO A 83 5.06 14.49 -3.65
N ALA A 84 4.30 14.99 -2.68
CA ALA A 84 2.95 14.52 -2.38
C ALA A 84 1.94 15.67 -2.46
N PRO A 85 0.64 15.36 -2.63
CA PRO A 85 -0.41 16.37 -2.58
C PRO A 85 -0.34 17.22 -1.29
N SER A 86 -0.88 18.43 -1.36
CA SER A 86 -1.05 19.31 -0.20
C SER A 86 -1.78 18.58 0.92
N PHE A 87 -1.27 18.73 2.14
CA PHE A 87 -1.88 18.14 3.33
C PHE A 87 -3.33 18.60 3.50
N MET A 88 -3.61 19.90 3.37
CA MET A 88 -4.97 20.44 3.45
C MET A 88 -5.90 19.88 2.39
N ARG A 89 -5.37 19.63 1.17
CA ARG A 89 -6.17 19.00 0.10
C ARG A 89 -6.53 17.55 0.43
N LEU A 90 -5.61 16.81 1.06
CA LEU A 90 -5.87 15.44 1.51
C LEU A 90 -6.88 15.42 2.66
N VAL A 91 -6.74 16.33 3.63
CA VAL A 91 -7.69 16.46 4.74
C VAL A 91 -9.08 16.76 4.21
N ALA A 92 -9.23 17.77 3.35
CA ALA A 92 -10.52 18.12 2.78
C ALA A 92 -11.16 16.95 2.01
N PHE A 93 -10.37 16.25 1.18
CA PHE A 93 -10.86 15.10 0.44
C PHE A 93 -11.31 13.95 1.36
N LEU A 94 -10.46 13.54 2.31
CA LEU A 94 -10.74 12.43 3.21
C LEU A 94 -11.89 12.77 4.17
N TYR A 95 -11.90 13.98 4.73
CA TYR A 95 -12.97 14.45 5.60
C TYR A 95 -14.33 14.44 4.89
N THR A 96 -14.39 14.92 3.64
CA THR A 96 -15.64 14.90 2.87
C THR A 96 -16.15 13.47 2.65
N VAL A 97 -15.28 12.54 2.26
CA VAL A 97 -15.64 11.13 2.09
C VAL A 97 -16.12 10.54 3.42
N GLN A 98 -15.38 10.77 4.49
CA GLN A 98 -15.68 10.24 5.81
C GLN A 98 -17.01 10.77 6.37
N LEU A 99 -17.25 12.07 6.25
CA LEU A 99 -18.48 12.71 6.69
C LEU A 99 -19.69 12.21 5.87
N ALA A 100 -19.53 12.07 4.55
CA ALA A 100 -20.58 11.51 3.70
C ALA A 100 -20.93 10.07 4.13
N CYS A 101 -19.92 9.24 4.42
CA CYS A 101 -20.16 7.89 4.94
C CYS A 101 -20.88 7.90 6.28
N PHE A 102 -20.43 8.73 7.22
CA PHE A 102 -21.06 8.84 8.54
C PHE A 102 -22.55 9.20 8.43
N VAL A 103 -22.87 10.22 7.62
CA VAL A 103 -24.26 10.65 7.39
C VAL A 103 -25.09 9.55 6.74
N LEU A 104 -24.53 8.86 5.73
CA LEU A 104 -25.23 7.77 5.04
C LEU A 104 -25.46 6.56 5.95
N GLN A 105 -24.49 6.21 6.80
CA GLN A 105 -24.62 5.12 7.77
C GLN A 105 -25.72 5.41 8.79
N GLU A 106 -25.66 6.56 9.46
CA GLU A 106 -26.66 6.95 10.45
C GLU A 106 -28.07 7.03 9.85
N ALA A 107 -28.20 7.55 8.62
CA ALA A 107 -29.48 7.62 7.92
C ALA A 107 -30.02 6.23 7.54
N ALA A 108 -29.16 5.35 7.03
CA ALA A 108 -29.53 3.99 6.66
C ALA A 108 -29.91 3.16 7.89
N GLU A 109 -29.17 3.28 8.98
CA GLU A 109 -29.42 2.54 10.22
C GLU A 109 -30.67 3.03 10.93
N ALA A 110 -30.97 4.34 10.90
CA ALA A 110 -32.24 4.86 11.36
C ALA A 110 -33.41 4.28 10.55
N ALA A 111 -33.29 4.24 9.22
CA ALA A 111 -34.31 3.67 8.35
C ALA A 111 -34.54 2.16 8.62
N VAL A 112 -33.46 1.38 8.74
CA VAL A 112 -33.53 -0.06 9.05
C VAL A 112 -34.07 -0.32 10.45
N GLY A 113 -33.73 0.53 11.42
CA GLY A 113 -34.21 0.46 12.80
C GLY A 113 -35.63 0.97 13.00
N GLY A 114 -36.29 1.50 11.96
CA GLY A 114 -37.62 2.12 12.07
C GLY A 114 -37.63 3.41 12.90
N ALA A 115 -36.49 4.05 13.08
CA ALA A 115 -36.33 5.28 13.83
C ALA A 115 -36.32 6.51 12.91
N ALA A 116 -36.69 7.68 13.44
CA ALA A 116 -36.50 8.93 12.73
C ALA A 116 -35.00 9.25 12.62
N PRO A 117 -34.51 9.73 11.45
CA PRO A 117 -33.12 10.12 11.31
C PRO A 117 -32.79 11.29 12.24
N ALA A 118 -31.54 11.32 12.74
CA ALA A 118 -31.06 12.45 13.51
C ALA A 118 -31.13 13.75 12.68
N SER A 119 -31.31 14.88 13.36
CA SER A 119 -31.38 16.17 12.67
C SER A 119 -30.04 16.47 11.97
N PRO A 120 -30.04 17.22 10.86
CA PRO A 120 -28.82 17.58 10.15
C PRO A 120 -27.77 18.25 11.03
N ALA A 121 -28.19 19.07 12.00
CA ALA A 121 -27.30 19.72 12.95
C ALA A 121 -26.57 18.70 13.85
N VAL A 122 -27.28 17.66 14.32
CA VAL A 122 -26.70 16.59 15.15
C VAL A 122 -25.73 15.74 14.32
N LEU A 123 -26.10 15.41 13.08
CA LEU A 123 -25.24 14.65 12.16
C LEU A 123 -23.96 15.42 11.82
N LEU A 124 -24.06 16.72 11.55
CA LEU A 124 -22.90 17.57 11.28
C LEU A 124 -22.02 17.71 12.52
N LEU A 125 -22.60 17.94 13.70
CA LEU A 125 -21.84 18.08 14.93
C LEU A 125 -21.02 16.82 15.24
N TRP A 126 -21.69 15.67 15.37
CA TRP A 126 -21.02 14.42 15.74
C TRP A 126 -20.17 13.85 14.60
N GLY A 127 -20.61 14.04 13.35
CA GLY A 127 -19.81 13.74 12.17
C GLY A 127 -18.51 14.56 12.16
N THR A 128 -18.54 15.86 12.42
CA THR A 128 -17.31 16.66 12.49
C THR A 128 -16.42 16.23 13.66
N VAL A 129 -16.98 16.04 14.86
CA VAL A 129 -16.23 15.65 16.06
C VAL A 129 -15.53 14.31 15.87
N GLY A 130 -16.19 13.32 15.27
CA GLY A 130 -15.59 12.01 15.01
C GLY A 130 -14.66 11.98 13.80
N GLN A 131 -15.10 12.54 12.67
CA GLN A 131 -14.41 12.34 11.39
C GLN A 131 -13.23 13.29 11.19
N LEU A 132 -13.28 14.54 11.67
CA LEU A 132 -12.20 15.49 11.41
C LEU A 132 -10.85 15.05 12.02
N PRO A 133 -10.77 14.61 13.31
CA PRO A 133 -9.51 14.13 13.88
C PRO A 133 -8.95 12.93 13.11
N VAL A 134 -9.81 12.01 12.71
CA VAL A 134 -9.43 10.82 11.96
C VAL A 134 -8.97 11.16 10.54
N ALA A 135 -9.62 12.10 9.87
CA ALA A 135 -9.20 12.61 8.57
C ALA A 135 -7.82 13.26 8.61
N LEU A 136 -7.47 13.97 9.70
CA LEU A 136 -6.13 14.53 9.89
C LEU A 136 -5.07 13.43 9.98
N VAL A 137 -5.30 12.41 10.80
CA VAL A 137 -4.39 11.26 10.95
C VAL A 137 -4.28 10.49 9.63
N ALA A 138 -5.40 10.19 8.97
CA ALA A 138 -5.42 9.49 7.70
C ALA A 138 -4.69 10.29 6.61
N ALA A 139 -4.85 11.61 6.56
CA ALA A 139 -4.14 12.48 5.62
C ALA A 139 -2.63 12.46 5.88
N LEU A 140 -2.19 12.49 7.15
CA LEU A 140 -0.78 12.37 7.51
C LEU A 140 -0.20 11.03 7.06
N THR A 141 -0.89 9.93 7.37
CA THR A 141 -0.48 8.57 7.00
C THR A 141 -0.39 8.42 5.48
N LEU A 142 -1.43 8.83 4.75
CA LEU A 142 -1.45 8.76 3.29
C LEU A 142 -0.35 9.62 2.68
N ARG A 143 -0.17 10.86 3.17
CA ARG A 143 0.89 11.74 2.69
C ARG A 143 2.27 11.13 2.94
N TRP A 144 2.50 10.58 4.12
CA TRP A 144 3.75 9.90 4.46
C TRP A 144 4.03 8.71 3.54
N LEU A 145 3.04 7.83 3.34
CA LEU A 145 3.13 6.68 2.43
C LEU A 145 3.45 7.13 1.00
N LEU A 146 2.75 8.14 0.48
CA LEU A 146 2.98 8.66 -0.87
C LEU A 146 4.40 9.23 -1.05
N MET A 147 4.91 9.94 -0.05
CA MET A 147 6.26 10.53 -0.11
C MET A 147 7.38 9.51 -0.02
N ARG A 148 7.17 8.39 0.69
CA ARG A 148 8.24 7.48 1.14
C ARG A 148 8.24 6.12 0.44
N LEU A 149 7.08 5.55 0.16
CA LEU A 149 6.98 4.15 -0.27
C LEU A 149 7.51 3.95 -1.69
N GLY A 150 7.19 4.87 -2.61
CA GLY A 150 7.69 4.83 -3.99
C GLY A 150 9.22 4.84 -4.08
N PRO A 151 9.91 5.82 -3.46
CA PRO A 151 11.37 5.83 -3.40
C PRO A 151 11.97 4.60 -2.71
N ALA A 152 11.38 4.12 -1.62
CA ALA A 152 11.86 2.93 -0.91
C ALA A 152 11.80 1.68 -1.81
N LEU A 153 10.67 1.46 -2.48
CA LEU A 153 10.51 0.34 -3.41
C LEU A 153 11.46 0.45 -4.61
N ALA A 154 11.69 1.64 -5.14
CA ALA A 154 12.65 1.87 -6.21
C ALA A 154 14.08 1.52 -5.76
N GLN A 155 14.48 1.93 -4.55
CA GLN A 155 15.79 1.62 -3.99
C GLN A 155 15.98 0.11 -3.75
N ILE A 156 14.97 -0.58 -3.22
CA ILE A 156 15.00 -2.04 -3.04
C ILE A 156 15.14 -2.74 -4.40
N ARG A 157 14.39 -2.32 -5.42
CA ARG A 157 14.49 -2.88 -6.77
C ARG A 157 15.89 -2.71 -7.36
N LEU A 158 16.53 -1.56 -7.17
CA LEU A 158 17.90 -1.33 -7.63
C LEU A 158 18.91 -2.25 -6.94
N GLN A 159 18.74 -2.49 -5.64
CA GLN A 159 19.61 -3.41 -4.88
C GLN A 159 19.43 -4.87 -5.29
N LEU A 160 18.21 -5.27 -5.66
CA LEU A 160 17.91 -6.62 -6.09
C LEU A 160 18.27 -6.86 -7.57
N ALA A 161 18.36 -5.82 -8.41
CA ALA A 161 18.61 -5.96 -9.85
C ALA A 161 19.87 -6.80 -10.19
N PRO A 162 21.03 -6.64 -9.50
CA PRO A 162 22.20 -7.48 -9.74
C PRO A 162 21.97 -8.97 -9.40
N LEU A 163 21.18 -9.26 -8.35
CA LEU A 163 20.85 -10.63 -7.96
C LEU A 163 19.95 -11.27 -9.02
N TRP A 164 18.95 -10.54 -9.51
CA TRP A 164 18.08 -10.99 -10.60
C TRP A 164 18.85 -11.22 -11.90
N GLN A 165 19.80 -10.33 -12.24
CA GLN A 165 20.66 -10.50 -13.42
C GLN A 165 21.56 -11.73 -13.30
N ARG A 166 22.15 -11.98 -12.12
CA ARG A 166 22.96 -13.18 -11.87
C ARG A 166 22.13 -14.46 -11.93
N PHE A 167 20.93 -14.46 -11.37
CA PHE A 167 20.02 -15.59 -11.43
C PHE A 167 19.56 -15.87 -12.87
N ALA A 168 19.14 -14.84 -13.60
CA ALA A 168 18.77 -14.96 -15.00
C ALA A 168 19.94 -15.49 -15.84
N TYR A 169 21.15 -14.95 -15.65
CA TYR A 169 22.36 -15.44 -16.31
C TYR A 169 22.61 -16.92 -15.98
N ALA A 170 22.60 -17.30 -14.70
CA ALA A 170 22.78 -18.68 -14.26
C ALA A 170 21.73 -19.66 -14.84
N ALA A 171 20.47 -19.24 -14.88
CA ALA A 171 19.38 -20.01 -15.48
C ALA A 171 19.55 -20.16 -16.99
N THR A 172 19.94 -19.09 -17.69
CA THR A 172 20.22 -19.14 -19.14
C THR A 172 21.51 -19.89 -19.48
N THR A 173 22.51 -19.91 -18.58
CA THR A 173 23.72 -20.72 -18.80
C THR A 173 23.49 -22.22 -18.65
N GLY A 174 22.37 -22.63 -18.04
CA GLY A 174 21.91 -24.03 -18.06
C GLY A 174 21.46 -24.49 -19.46
N GLU A 175 21.24 -23.55 -20.39
CA GLU A 175 20.90 -23.77 -21.79
C GLU A 175 22.05 -23.42 -22.75
N PHE A 176 23.31 -23.42 -22.29
CA PHE A 176 24.40 -23.51 -23.26
C PHE A 176 24.32 -24.90 -23.92
N PRO A 177 24.07 -25.01 -25.24
CA PRO A 177 24.37 -26.25 -25.91
C PRO A 177 25.87 -26.49 -25.70
N LEU A 178 26.25 -27.69 -25.26
CA LEU A 178 27.62 -28.15 -25.46
C LEU A 178 27.93 -27.83 -26.92
N ALA A 179 28.87 -26.91 -27.16
CA ALA A 179 29.34 -26.65 -28.50
C ALA A 179 29.99 -27.95 -28.99
N THR A 180 29.21 -28.78 -29.69
CA THR A 180 29.66 -29.99 -30.38
C THR A 180 30.52 -29.65 -31.61
N ASP A 181 30.72 -28.36 -31.90
CA ASP A 181 31.55 -27.87 -33.02
C ASP A 181 32.98 -27.48 -32.62
N LEU A 182 33.55 -28.16 -31.64
CA LEU A 182 35.00 -28.44 -31.69
C LEU A 182 35.22 -29.78 -32.40
N ALA A 183 34.66 -29.88 -33.61
CA ALA A 183 35.22 -30.74 -34.64
C ALA A 183 36.59 -30.14 -35.01
N VAL A 184 37.59 -30.40 -34.17
CA VAL A 184 38.99 -30.29 -34.55
C VAL A 184 39.15 -31.22 -35.74
N SER A 185 39.08 -30.67 -36.95
CA SER A 185 39.32 -31.43 -38.16
C SER A 185 40.73 -32.00 -38.08
N LEU A 186 40.82 -33.32 -37.87
CA LEU A 186 42.08 -34.08 -37.91
C LEU A 186 42.80 -33.87 -39.25
N GLU A 187 42.08 -33.54 -40.33
CA GLU A 187 42.67 -33.16 -41.62
C GLU A 187 43.43 -31.83 -41.56
N ALA A 188 42.94 -30.84 -40.79
CA ALA A 188 43.63 -29.56 -40.60
C ALA A 188 44.94 -29.71 -39.81
N ILE A 189 44.99 -30.66 -38.86
CA ILE A 189 46.23 -31.01 -38.13
C ILE A 189 47.19 -31.80 -39.02
N GLY A 190 46.68 -32.73 -39.84
CA GLY A 190 47.49 -33.49 -40.80
C GLY A 190 48.14 -32.62 -41.88
N ALA A 191 47.44 -31.59 -42.37
CA ALA A 191 47.95 -30.64 -43.37
C ALA A 191 49.06 -29.73 -42.82
N ALA A 192 49.08 -29.46 -41.51
CA ALA A 192 50.12 -28.66 -40.86
C ALA A 192 51.43 -29.47 -40.67
N PHE A 193 51.35 -30.78 -40.47
CA PHE A 193 52.52 -31.65 -40.31
C PHE A 193 53.17 -32.09 -41.63
N SER A 194 52.41 -32.11 -42.73
CA SER A 194 52.89 -32.56 -44.05
C SER A 194 53.63 -31.50 -44.87
N ARG A 195 53.73 -30.25 -44.39
CA ARG A 195 54.49 -29.16 -45.05
C ARG A 195 55.94 -29.02 -44.62
N ARG A 196 56.46 -29.90 -43.75
CA ARG A 196 57.89 -29.95 -43.43
C ARG A 196 58.50 -31.19 -44.07
N SER A 197 58.91 -31.07 -45.32
CA SER A 197 59.92 -31.97 -45.87
C SER A 197 61.26 -31.76 -45.13
N PRO A 198 62.06 -32.82 -44.89
CA PRO A 198 63.38 -32.65 -44.30
C PRO A 198 64.32 -31.93 -45.29
N PRO A 199 65.29 -31.15 -44.80
CA PRO A 199 66.23 -30.46 -45.66
C PRO A 199 67.25 -31.46 -46.25
N PHE A 200 67.25 -31.60 -47.58
CA PHE A 200 68.40 -32.01 -48.38
C PHE A 200 68.38 -31.21 -49.69
#